data_AF-A0A933IUH3-F1
#
_entry.id   AF-A0A933IUH3-F1
#
_cell.length_a   1.000
_cell.length_b   1.000
_cell.length_c   1.000
_cell.angle_alpha   90.00
_cell.angle_beta   90.00
_cell.angle_gamma   90.00
#
_symmetry.space_group_name_H-M   'P 1'
#
loop_
_entity.id
_entity.type
_entity.pdbx_description
1 polymer ?
#
loop_
_entity_poly.entity_id
_entity_poly.type
_entity_poly.pdbx_seq_one_letter_code
_entity_poly.pdbx_strand_id
1 'polypeptide(L)'
;MEKRTKAYCNNCLGERNHEILFVEKTHSWNDKYDVGGDNKYEMLKCGGCDSVILRHTSSFSEEPEPTVSFYPPAMFRKEPPWVSEMVGKSARFARMLLREIYVGVQNEMKMITTMGVRALMEYVMIDSVGDQGTFSNNLSKFEKEGFISANQRVILDAVLEAGHATIHRAYEPSGEDLATCIDIAESVLQSVYVHPEKAAELIERVPRRRKTPAPTT
;
A
#
# COMPACT_ATOMS: atom_id res chain seq x y z
N MET A 1 -13.74 -14.33 -33.19
CA MET A 1 -13.52 -14.13 -31.74
C MET A 1 -12.52 -13.00 -31.57
N GLU A 2 -12.86 -11.94 -30.84
CA GLU A 2 -11.89 -10.93 -30.45
C GLU A 2 -10.76 -11.61 -29.68
N LYS A 3 -9.57 -11.66 -30.27
CA LYS A 3 -8.39 -12.26 -29.62
C LYS A 3 -7.80 -11.37 -28.54
N ARG A 4 -8.26 -10.12 -28.45
CA ARG A 4 -7.70 -9.08 -27.59
C ARG A 4 -8.78 -8.28 -26.91
N THR A 5 -8.54 -7.90 -25.67
CA THR A 5 -9.39 -7.03 -24.86
C THR A 5 -8.51 -6.05 -24.09
N LYS A 6 -9.08 -4.96 -23.58
CA LYS A 6 -8.40 -4.05 -22.67
C LYS A 6 -8.70 -4.44 -21.23
N ALA A 7 -7.67 -4.39 -20.38
CA ALA A 7 -7.79 -4.59 -18.95
C ALA A 7 -6.63 -3.89 -18.23
N TYR A 8 -6.78 -3.63 -16.93
CA TYR A 8 -5.71 -3.10 -16.10
C TYR A 8 -4.65 -4.18 -15.83
N CYS A 9 -3.37 -3.87 -16.01
CA CYS A 9 -2.27 -4.77 -15.69
C CYS A 9 -1.54 -4.29 -14.43
N ASN A 10 -1.53 -5.13 -13.39
CA ASN A 10 -0.88 -4.86 -12.10
C ASN A 10 0.64 -4.70 -12.18
N ASN A 11 1.27 -5.34 -13.16
CA ASN A 11 2.71 -5.20 -13.37
C ASN A 11 3.06 -3.94 -14.19
N CYS A 12 2.25 -3.59 -15.18
CA CYS A 12 2.47 -2.39 -16.01
C CYS A 12 1.87 -1.10 -15.42
N LEU A 13 1.03 -1.20 -14.38
CA LEU A 13 0.30 -0.10 -13.74
C LEU A 13 -0.50 0.75 -14.72
N GLY A 14 -1.45 0.12 -15.39
CA GLY A 14 -2.36 0.83 -16.27
C GLY A 14 -3.15 -0.08 -17.18
N GLU A 15 -4.07 0.52 -17.92
CA GLU A 15 -4.81 -0.18 -18.96
C GLU A 15 -3.86 -0.62 -20.09
N ARG A 16 -3.89 -1.91 -20.44
CA ARG A 16 -3.07 -2.52 -21.48
C ARG A 16 -3.91 -3.44 -22.34
N ASN A 17 -3.42 -3.71 -23.54
CA ASN A 17 -3.98 -4.75 -24.39
C ASN A 17 -3.62 -6.12 -23.80
N HIS A 18 -4.62 -6.99 -23.67
CA HIS A 18 -4.47 -8.36 -23.21
C HIS A 18 -4.95 -9.33 -24.28
N GLU A 19 -4.23 -10.43 -24.47
CA GLU A 19 -4.67 -11.59 -25.23
C GLU A 19 -5.60 -12.45 -24.37
N ILE A 20 -6.72 -12.90 -24.95
CA ILE A 20 -7.63 -13.83 -24.27
C ILE A 20 -7.12 -15.26 -24.48
N LEU A 21 -6.61 -15.88 -23.41
CA LEU A 21 -6.07 -17.24 -23.45
C LEU A 21 -7.17 -18.30 -23.36
N PHE A 22 -8.18 -18.06 -22.52
CA PHE A 22 -9.26 -19.00 -22.26
C PHE A 22 -10.53 -18.25 -21.81
N VAL A 23 -11.69 -18.80 -22.13
CA VAL A 23 -13.00 -18.29 -21.71
C VAL A 23 -13.87 -19.44 -21.23
N GLU A 24 -14.36 -19.35 -20.01
CA GLU A 24 -15.37 -20.25 -19.45
C GLU A 24 -16.67 -19.47 -19.25
N LYS A 25 -17.81 -20.09 -19.56
CA LYS A 25 -19.13 -19.50 -19.31
C LYS A 25 -20.00 -20.49 -18.56
N THR A 26 -20.62 -20.05 -17.47
CA THR A 26 -21.61 -20.84 -16.75
C THR A 26 -22.92 -20.06 -16.67
N HIS A 27 -24.02 -20.78 -16.79
CA HIS A 27 -25.36 -20.25 -16.63
C HIS A 27 -26.03 -20.96 -15.45
N SER A 28 -26.74 -20.20 -14.64
CA SER A 28 -27.54 -20.70 -13.53
C SER A 28 -28.96 -20.16 -13.63
N TRP A 29 -29.92 -21.04 -13.42
CA TRP A 29 -31.35 -20.72 -13.47
C TRP A 29 -32.03 -21.32 -12.24
N ASN A 30 -32.96 -20.57 -11.64
CA ASN A 30 -33.74 -21.01 -10.49
C ASN A 30 -35.24 -20.91 -10.79
N ASP A 31 -35.86 -22.03 -11.11
CA ASP A 31 -37.28 -22.14 -11.46
C ASP A 31 -38.23 -21.67 -10.34
N LYS A 32 -37.82 -21.77 -9.07
CA LYS A 32 -38.67 -21.43 -7.93
C LYS A 32 -38.87 -19.92 -7.79
N TYR A 33 -37.84 -19.15 -8.12
CA TYR A 33 -37.84 -17.70 -7.95
C TYR A 33 -37.84 -16.97 -9.30
N ASP A 34 -37.83 -17.70 -10.43
CA ASP A 34 -37.79 -17.16 -11.79
C ASP A 34 -36.60 -16.21 -12.03
N VAL A 35 -35.46 -16.54 -11.39
CA VAL A 35 -34.23 -15.74 -11.47
C VAL A 35 -33.12 -16.52 -12.16
N GLY A 36 -32.31 -15.80 -12.92
CA GLY A 36 -31.19 -16.35 -13.67
C GLY A 36 -29.91 -15.54 -13.44
N GLY A 37 -28.77 -16.17 -13.70
CA GLY A 37 -27.49 -15.49 -13.67
C GLY A 37 -26.48 -16.16 -14.58
N ASP A 38 -25.59 -15.36 -15.16
CA ASP A 38 -24.50 -15.82 -16.00
C ASP A 38 -23.16 -15.41 -15.40
N ASN A 39 -22.19 -16.32 -15.47
CA ASN A 39 -20.81 -16.02 -15.15
C ASN A 39 -19.96 -16.24 -16.39
N LYS A 40 -19.06 -15.29 -16.64
CA LYS A 40 -18.04 -15.37 -17.68
C LYS A 40 -16.68 -15.18 -17.05
N TYR A 41 -15.82 -16.18 -17.17
CA TYR A 41 -14.44 -16.15 -16.70
C TYR A 41 -13.50 -16.06 -17.90
N GLU A 42 -12.59 -15.09 -17.89
CA GLU A 42 -11.64 -14.84 -18.97
C GLU A 42 -10.22 -14.81 -18.42
N MET A 43 -9.36 -15.70 -18.90
CA MET A 43 -7.94 -15.69 -18.57
C MET A 43 -7.21 -14.79 -19.58
N LEU A 44 -6.63 -13.71 -19.10
CA LEU A 44 -6.08 -12.62 -19.91
C LEU A 44 -4.57 -12.53 -19.72
N LYS A 45 -3.81 -12.50 -20.83
CA LYS A 45 -2.36 -12.33 -20.83
C LYS A 45 -1.98 -10.93 -21.30
N CYS A 46 -1.26 -10.17 -20.48
CA CYS A 46 -0.83 -8.81 -20.83
C CYS A 46 0.15 -8.83 -22.00
N GLY A 47 -0.13 -8.06 -23.05
CA GLY A 47 0.75 -7.97 -24.22
C GLY A 47 2.05 -7.17 -24.00
N GLY A 48 2.25 -6.59 -22.81
CA GLY A 48 3.44 -5.80 -22.49
C GLY A 48 4.43 -6.52 -21.57
N CYS A 49 3.96 -7.27 -20.58
CA CYS A 49 4.80 -7.95 -19.59
C CYS A 49 4.47 -9.43 -19.40
N ASP A 50 3.62 -10.00 -20.26
CA ASP A 50 3.20 -11.40 -20.24
C ASP A 50 2.48 -11.88 -18.96
N SER A 51 2.19 -10.98 -18.00
CA SER A 51 1.45 -11.34 -16.78
C SER A 51 0.05 -11.85 -17.09
N VAL A 52 -0.40 -12.87 -16.37
CA VAL A 52 -1.75 -13.45 -16.51
C VAL A 52 -2.65 -12.98 -15.38
N ILE A 53 -3.89 -12.59 -15.71
CA ILE A 53 -4.95 -12.23 -14.77
C ILE A 53 -6.24 -12.95 -15.15
N LEU A 54 -7.15 -13.11 -14.19
CA LEU A 54 -8.50 -13.63 -14.41
C LEU A 54 -9.50 -12.47 -14.32
N ARG A 55 -10.33 -12.28 -15.34
CA ARG A 55 -11.51 -11.39 -15.31
C ARG A 55 -12.75 -12.24 -15.13
N HIS A 56 -13.57 -11.90 -14.14
CA HIS A 56 -14.88 -12.50 -13.89
C HIS A 56 -15.95 -11.46 -14.13
N THR A 57 -16.91 -11.76 -14.99
CA THR A 57 -18.10 -10.95 -15.22
C THR A 57 -19.31 -11.76 -14.76
N SER A 58 -20.05 -11.23 -13.79
CA SER A 58 -21.27 -11.83 -13.23
C SER A 58 -22.46 -10.96 -13.60
N SER A 59 -23.44 -11.51 -14.28
CA SER A 59 -24.75 -10.88 -14.49
C SER A 59 -25.81 -11.64 -13.72
N PHE A 60 -26.75 -10.90 -13.14
CA PHE A 60 -27.87 -11.45 -12.39
C PHE A 60 -29.15 -10.78 -12.89
N SER A 61 -30.24 -11.53 -13.07
CA SER A 61 -31.48 -11.02 -13.69
C SER A 61 -32.07 -9.81 -12.98
N GLU A 62 -31.87 -9.73 -11.66
CA GLU A 62 -32.39 -8.65 -10.82
C GLU A 62 -31.48 -7.41 -10.77
N GLU A 63 -30.27 -7.49 -11.32
CA GLU A 63 -29.32 -6.38 -11.33
C GLU A 63 -29.18 -5.83 -12.75
N PRO A 64 -29.33 -4.51 -12.96
CA PRO A 64 -29.33 -3.91 -14.29
C PRO A 64 -27.95 -4.00 -14.97
N GLU A 65 -26.87 -3.99 -14.19
CA GLU A 65 -25.51 -3.96 -14.69
C GLU A 65 -24.70 -5.15 -14.18
N PRO A 66 -23.85 -5.77 -15.04
CA PRO A 66 -23.00 -6.87 -14.62
C PRO A 66 -21.85 -6.38 -13.73
N THR A 67 -21.52 -7.16 -12.71
CA THR A 67 -20.36 -6.93 -11.86
C THR A 67 -19.11 -7.50 -12.53
N VAL A 68 -18.04 -6.69 -12.63
CA VAL A 68 -16.74 -7.12 -13.16
C VAL A 68 -15.70 -7.13 -12.05
N SER A 69 -15.06 -8.27 -11.85
CA SER A 69 -13.99 -8.46 -10.87
C SER A 69 -12.73 -9.01 -11.52
N PHE A 70 -11.57 -8.64 -10.98
CA PHE A 70 -10.27 -9.12 -11.44
C PHE A 70 -9.56 -9.89 -10.33
N TYR A 71 -8.81 -10.93 -10.71
CA TYR A 71 -8.00 -11.72 -9.79
C TYR A 71 -6.57 -11.84 -10.34
N PRO A 72 -5.56 -11.31 -9.62
CA PRO A 72 -5.69 -10.40 -8.47
C PRO A 72 -6.40 -9.08 -8.83
N PRO A 73 -7.03 -8.37 -7.86
CA PRO A 73 -7.68 -7.09 -8.13
C PRO A 73 -6.68 -6.04 -8.64
N ALA A 74 -7.20 -4.97 -9.26
CA ALA A 74 -6.35 -3.92 -9.83
C ALA A 74 -5.53 -3.24 -8.73
N MET A 75 -4.20 -3.32 -8.82
CA MET A 75 -3.30 -2.63 -7.89
C MET A 75 -3.18 -1.17 -8.28
N PHE A 76 -3.69 -0.25 -7.46
CA PHE A 76 -3.46 1.18 -7.67
C PHE A 76 -2.10 1.66 -7.12
N ARG A 77 -1.46 0.85 -6.26
CA ARG A 77 -0.17 1.14 -5.62
C ARG A 77 0.72 -0.10 -5.55
N LYS A 78 2.01 0.05 -5.82
CA LYS A 78 3.02 -1.01 -5.65
C LYS A 78 3.79 -0.83 -4.35
N GLU A 79 4.23 -1.95 -3.78
CA GLU A 79 5.24 -1.93 -2.72
C GLU A 79 6.50 -1.20 -3.23
N PRO A 80 7.02 -0.21 -2.49
CA PRO A 80 8.22 0.50 -2.87
C PRO A 80 9.45 -0.41 -2.84
N PRO A 81 10.41 -0.27 -3.77
CA PRO A 81 11.62 -1.10 -3.79
C PRO A 81 12.43 -1.06 -2.49
N TRP A 82 12.42 0.08 -1.79
CA TRP A 82 13.19 0.28 -0.56
C TRP A 82 12.71 -0.58 0.62
N VAL A 83 11.51 -1.16 0.56
CA VAL A 83 11.00 -2.07 1.60
C VAL A 83 11.90 -3.31 1.73
N SER A 84 12.53 -3.74 0.64
CA SER A 84 13.53 -4.82 0.66
C SER A 84 14.80 -4.45 1.45
N GLU A 85 15.09 -3.16 1.56
CA GLU A 85 16.25 -2.59 2.26
C GLU A 85 16.00 -2.39 3.76
N MET A 86 14.78 -2.64 4.26
CA MET A 86 14.50 -2.67 5.70
C MET A 86 15.11 -3.95 6.31
N VAL A 87 16.38 -3.88 6.72
CA VAL A 87 17.14 -5.01 7.28
C VAL A 87 17.26 -4.89 8.81
N GLY A 88 17.45 -6.02 9.49
CA GLY A 88 17.62 -6.08 10.94
C GLY A 88 16.41 -6.66 11.69
N LYS A 89 16.62 -7.00 12.96
CA LYS A 89 15.57 -7.62 13.80
C LYS A 89 14.44 -6.65 14.13
N SER A 90 14.76 -5.39 14.42
CA SER A 90 13.81 -4.30 14.69
C SER A 90 12.92 -4.02 13.47
N ALA A 91 13.52 -3.87 12.29
CA ALA A 91 12.79 -3.61 11.05
C ALA A 91 11.93 -4.78 10.55
N ARG A 92 12.18 -6.01 11.03
CA ARG A 92 11.51 -7.22 10.52
C ARG A 92 10.00 -7.16 10.70
N PHE A 93 9.52 -6.80 11.89
CA PHE A 93 8.09 -6.79 12.17
C PHE A 93 7.40 -5.63 11.45
N ALA A 94 7.98 -4.44 11.46
CA ALA A 94 7.50 -3.29 10.68
C ALA A 94 7.36 -3.65 9.19
N ARG A 95 8.35 -4.33 8.61
CA ARG A 95 8.30 -4.80 7.21
C ARG A 95 7.21 -5.84 6.97
N MET A 96 7.01 -6.78 7.90
CA MET A 96 5.93 -7.77 7.78
C MET A 96 4.55 -7.10 7.81
N LEU A 97 4.34 -6.18 8.76
CA LEU A 97 3.08 -5.47 8.89
C LEU A 97 2.83 -4.54 7.69
N LEU A 98 3.86 -3.87 7.17
CA LEU A 98 3.74 -3.09 5.93
C LEU A 98 3.31 -3.96 4.74
N ARG A 99 3.82 -5.20 4.63
CA ARG A 99 3.40 -6.15 3.59
C ARG A 99 1.94 -6.55 3.73
N GLU A 100 1.47 -6.79 4.95
CA GLU A 100 0.05 -7.09 5.20
C GLU A 100 -0.85 -5.91 4.84
N ILE A 101 -0.44 -4.68 5.17
CA ILE A 101 -1.10 -3.45 4.73
C ILE A 101 -1.17 -3.42 3.21
N TYR A 102 -0.07 -3.72 2.50
CA TYR A 102 -0.05 -3.79 1.04
C TYR A 102 -1.00 -4.85 0.47
N VAL A 103 -1.14 -6.01 1.11
CA VAL A 103 -2.17 -7.01 0.73
C VAL A 103 -3.58 -6.42 0.92
N GLY A 104 -3.82 -5.70 2.01
CA GLY A 104 -5.09 -5.00 2.26
C GLY A 104 -5.42 -3.96 1.18
N VAL A 105 -4.44 -3.15 0.79
CA VAL A 105 -4.54 -2.19 -0.32
C VAL A 105 -4.96 -2.88 -1.61
N GLN A 106 -4.30 -3.99 -1.95
CA GLN A 106 -4.54 -4.75 -3.18
C GLN A 106 -5.91 -5.43 -3.22
N ASN A 107 -6.55 -5.62 -2.06
CA ASN A 107 -7.87 -6.22 -1.94
C ASN A 107 -8.96 -5.21 -1.57
N GLU A 108 -8.69 -3.90 -1.76
CA GLU A 108 -9.61 -2.80 -1.45
C GLU A 108 -10.14 -2.81 0.00
N MET A 109 -9.37 -3.37 0.94
CA MET A 109 -9.74 -3.48 2.36
C MET A 109 -9.43 -2.18 3.12
N LYS A 110 -10.04 -1.07 2.71
CA LYS A 110 -9.66 0.30 3.13
C LYS A 110 -9.65 0.48 4.65
N MET A 111 -10.72 0.06 5.33
CA MET A 111 -10.84 0.22 6.78
C MET A 111 -9.74 -0.53 7.55
N ILE A 112 -9.58 -1.84 7.29
CA ILE A 112 -8.55 -2.66 7.95
C ILE A 112 -7.15 -2.14 7.63
N THR A 113 -6.93 -1.70 6.40
CA THR A 113 -5.64 -1.15 5.98
C THR A 113 -5.30 0.13 6.73
N THR A 114 -6.25 1.06 6.88
CA THR A 114 -6.06 2.30 7.67
C THR A 114 -5.81 2.00 9.15
N MET A 115 -6.51 1.01 9.73
CA MET A 115 -6.21 0.52 11.08
C MET A 115 -4.79 -0.07 11.18
N GLY A 116 -4.38 -0.83 10.17
CA GLY A 116 -3.04 -1.39 10.05
C GLY A 116 -1.96 -0.32 9.98
N VAL A 117 -2.18 0.76 9.23
CA VAL A 117 -1.27 1.91 9.17
C VAL A 117 -1.08 2.54 10.55
N ARG A 118 -2.16 2.75 11.32
CA ARG A 118 -2.06 3.25 12.70
C ARG A 118 -1.25 2.30 13.59
N ALA A 119 -1.52 1.00 13.50
CA ALA A 119 -0.79 -0.02 14.27
C ALA A 119 0.70 -0.05 13.91
N LEU A 120 1.02 0.10 12.62
CA LEU A 120 2.40 0.18 12.13
C LEU A 120 3.11 1.40 12.70
N MET A 121 2.47 2.57 12.65
CA MET A 121 3.06 3.79 13.20
C MET A 121 3.30 3.69 14.71
N GLU A 122 2.36 3.15 15.47
CA GLU A 122 2.56 2.91 16.90
C GLU A 122 3.74 1.97 17.17
N TYR A 123 3.83 0.87 16.41
CA TYR A 123 4.95 -0.06 16.51
C TYR A 123 6.29 0.64 16.22
N VAL A 124 6.39 1.42 15.15
CA VAL A 124 7.63 2.13 14.79
C VAL A 124 8.05 3.11 15.88
N MET A 125 7.11 3.82 16.49
CA MET A 125 7.41 4.71 17.62
C MET A 125 7.93 3.92 18.83
N ILE A 126 7.26 2.83 19.21
CA ILE A 126 7.68 1.98 20.33
C ILE A 126 9.06 1.35 20.06
N ASP A 127 9.31 0.86 18.85
CA ASP A 127 10.60 0.28 18.46
C ASP A 127 11.74 1.32 18.49
N SER A 128 11.43 2.59 18.19
CA SER A 128 12.42 3.67 18.13
C SER A 128 12.72 4.31 19.49
N VAL A 129 11.70 4.56 20.32
CA VAL A 129 11.84 5.33 21.58
C VAL A 129 11.39 4.57 22.84
N GLY A 130 10.99 3.31 22.70
CA GLY A 130 10.40 2.50 23.78
C GLY A 130 8.97 2.88 24.11
N ASP A 131 8.24 1.98 24.76
CA ASP A 131 6.85 2.21 25.16
C ASP A 131 6.73 3.29 26.24
N GLN A 132 5.94 4.33 25.97
CA GLN A 132 5.62 5.45 26.87
C GLN A 132 4.20 5.34 27.45
N GLY A 133 3.57 4.17 27.33
CA GLY A 133 2.29 3.79 27.92
C GLY A 133 1.06 4.31 27.19
N THR A 134 1.17 5.44 26.48
CA THR A 134 0.09 5.95 25.63
C THR A 134 0.62 6.36 24.28
N PHE A 135 -0.25 6.22 23.28
CA PHE A 135 -0.03 6.64 21.91
C PHE A 135 0.49 8.10 21.82
N SER A 136 -0.15 9.03 22.52
CA SER A 136 0.23 10.46 22.51
C SER A 136 1.62 10.70 23.12
N ASN A 137 2.00 9.91 24.13
CA ASN A 137 3.33 9.99 24.73
C ASN A 137 4.40 9.40 23.80
N ASN A 138 4.08 8.30 23.11
CA ASN A 138 4.96 7.69 22.11
C ASN A 138 5.28 8.71 21.01
N LEU A 139 4.26 9.36 20.45
CA LEU A 139 4.45 10.40 19.42
C LEU A 139 5.27 11.60 19.92
N SER A 140 5.00 12.05 21.15
CA SER A 140 5.72 13.21 21.72
C SER A 140 7.19 12.93 21.98
N LYS A 141 7.53 11.71 22.42
CA LYS A 141 8.92 11.31 22.57
C LYS A 141 9.59 11.09 21.21
N PHE A 142 8.87 10.50 20.25
CA PHE A 142 9.36 10.28 18.90
C PHE A 142 9.75 11.58 18.18
N GLU A 143 8.96 12.65 18.35
CA GLU A 143 9.30 14.01 17.92
C GLU A 143 10.51 14.57 18.68
N LYS A 144 10.51 14.46 20.02
CA LYS A 144 11.58 15.04 20.86
C LYS A 144 12.96 14.44 20.58
N GLU A 145 13.02 13.15 20.25
CA GLU A 145 14.26 12.46 19.86
C GLU A 145 14.66 12.72 18.39
N GLY A 146 13.87 13.50 17.65
CA GLY A 146 14.22 14.00 16.32
C GLY A 146 13.94 13.03 15.17
N PHE A 147 13.20 11.94 15.39
CA PHE A 147 12.79 11.04 14.31
C PHE A 147 11.81 11.69 13.33
N ILE A 148 11.03 12.65 13.81
CA ILE A 148 10.16 13.52 13.03
C ILE A 148 10.30 14.97 13.49
N SER A 149 10.11 15.90 12.56
CA SER A 149 10.00 17.34 12.86
C SER A 149 8.61 17.69 13.41
N ALA A 150 8.48 18.88 14.01
CA ALA A 150 7.20 19.42 14.47
C ALA A 150 6.14 19.51 13.34
N ASN A 151 6.57 19.83 12.11
CA ASN A 151 5.66 19.84 10.95
C ASN A 151 5.21 18.42 10.59
N GLN A 152 6.13 17.45 10.61
CA GLN A 152 5.79 16.05 10.35
C GLN A 152 4.91 15.46 11.44
N ARG A 153 5.02 15.93 12.69
CA ARG A 153 4.09 15.54 13.76
C ARG A 153 2.66 15.91 13.41
N VAL A 154 2.40 17.14 12.98
CA VAL A 154 1.04 17.58 12.59
C VAL A 154 0.48 16.73 11.45
N ILE A 155 1.33 16.38 10.49
CA ILE A 155 0.97 15.50 9.36
C ILE A 155 0.66 14.08 9.85
N LEU A 156 1.51 13.54 10.74
CA LEU A 156 1.35 12.19 11.26
C LEU A 156 0.10 12.08 12.16
N ASP A 157 -0.21 13.11 12.96
CA ASP A 157 -1.44 13.18 13.77
C ASP A 157 -2.69 12.96 12.91
N ALA A 158 -2.74 13.48 11.68
CA ALA A 158 -3.86 13.27 10.77
C ALA A 158 -4.04 11.79 10.37
N VAL A 159 -2.95 11.09 10.05
CA VAL A 159 -2.96 9.64 9.71
C VAL A 159 -3.45 8.82 10.88
N LEU A 160 -2.96 9.15 12.07
CA LEU A 160 -3.28 8.45 13.28
C LEU A 160 -4.73 8.66 13.67
N GLU A 161 -5.24 9.88 13.49
CA GLU A 161 -6.63 10.22 13.73
C GLU A 161 -7.56 9.55 12.72
N ALA A 162 -7.15 9.39 11.45
CA ALA A 162 -7.89 8.60 10.48
C ALA A 162 -8.08 7.15 10.98
N GLY A 163 -7.00 6.50 11.43
CA GLY A 163 -7.08 5.16 12.02
C GLY A 163 -7.95 5.10 13.29
N HIS A 164 -7.85 6.11 14.16
CA HIS A 164 -8.69 6.19 15.36
C HIS A 164 -10.18 6.35 15.00
N ALA A 165 -10.49 7.21 14.03
CA ALA A 165 -11.84 7.43 13.53
C ALA A 165 -12.43 6.16 12.91
N THR A 166 -11.65 5.40 12.14
CA THR A 166 -12.09 4.14 11.55
C THR A 166 -12.46 3.11 12.62
N ILE A 167 -11.71 3.05 13.73
CA ILE A 167 -11.98 2.11 14.83
C ILE A 167 -13.20 2.53 15.66
N HIS A 168 -13.26 3.79 16.08
CA HIS A 168 -14.19 4.21 17.14
C HIS A 168 -15.39 5.02 16.64
N ARG A 169 -15.34 5.56 15.42
CA ARG A 169 -16.32 6.54 14.92
C ARG A 169 -16.92 6.17 13.56
N ALA A 170 -16.77 4.91 13.14
CA ALA A 170 -17.30 4.39 11.88
C ALA A 170 -16.92 5.24 10.65
N TYR A 171 -15.72 5.84 10.67
CA TYR A 171 -15.19 6.54 9.51
C TYR A 171 -14.76 5.53 8.44
N GLU A 172 -15.34 5.65 7.24
CA GLU A 172 -15.00 4.86 6.06
C GLU A 172 -14.00 5.64 5.18
N PRO A 173 -12.71 5.26 5.14
CA PRO A 173 -11.71 5.98 4.36
C PRO A 173 -11.95 5.81 2.86
N SER A 174 -11.79 6.89 2.10
CA SER A 174 -11.74 6.82 0.64
C SER A 174 -10.43 6.18 0.16
N GLY A 175 -10.33 5.88 -1.14
CA GLY A 175 -9.07 5.42 -1.73
C GLY A 175 -7.96 6.46 -1.63
N GLU A 176 -8.31 7.74 -1.74
CA GLU A 176 -7.38 8.88 -1.63
C GLU A 176 -6.89 9.07 -0.19
N ASP A 177 -7.78 8.94 0.80
CA ASP A 177 -7.42 9.00 2.21
C ASP A 177 -6.44 7.89 2.58
N LEU A 178 -6.70 6.67 2.11
CA LEU A 178 -5.82 5.53 2.34
C LEU A 178 -4.46 5.73 1.67
N ALA A 179 -4.43 6.21 0.41
CA ALA A 179 -3.19 6.50 -0.29
C ALA A 179 -2.34 7.52 0.48
N THR A 180 -2.98 8.59 0.98
CA THR A 180 -2.33 9.62 1.81
C THR A 180 -1.76 9.04 3.09
N CYS A 181 -2.51 8.17 3.79
CA CYS A 181 -2.04 7.50 5.00
C CYS A 181 -0.79 6.66 4.75
N ILE A 182 -0.75 5.93 3.63
CA ILE A 182 0.38 5.09 3.26
C ILE A 182 1.60 5.93 2.86
N ASP A 183 1.41 7.01 2.09
CA ASP A 183 2.51 7.92 1.71
C ASP A 183 3.25 8.48 2.93
N ILE A 184 2.49 8.93 3.93
CA ILE A 184 3.05 9.47 5.17
C ILE A 184 3.75 8.39 5.98
N ALA A 185 3.11 7.22 6.15
CA ALA A 185 3.70 6.10 6.89
C ALA A 185 5.02 5.63 6.25
N GLU A 186 5.04 5.48 4.92
CA GLU A 186 6.22 5.15 4.15
C GLU A 186 7.36 6.12 4.35
N SER A 187 7.07 7.43 4.32
CA SER A 187 8.08 8.45 4.58
C SER A 187 8.72 8.29 5.95
N VAL A 188 7.94 7.95 6.99
CA VAL A 188 8.49 7.72 8.33
C VAL A 188 9.31 6.43 8.36
N LEU A 189 8.79 5.32 7.82
CA LEU A 189 9.48 4.04 7.76
C LEU A 189 10.84 4.14 7.05
N GLN A 190 10.88 4.82 5.91
CA GLN A 190 12.11 5.01 5.15
C GLN A 190 13.12 5.86 5.93
N SER A 191 12.65 6.91 6.61
CA SER A 191 13.47 7.76 7.47
C SER A 191 14.07 7.01 8.66
N VAL A 192 13.29 6.14 9.30
CA VAL A 192 13.72 5.40 10.48
C VAL A 192 14.61 4.20 10.13
N TYR A 193 14.23 3.41 9.14
CA TYR A 193 14.84 2.10 8.89
C TYR A 193 15.82 2.05 7.72
N VAL A 194 15.81 3.02 6.80
CA VAL A 194 16.61 2.95 5.57
C VAL A 194 17.62 4.10 5.47
N HIS A 195 17.19 5.33 5.74
CA HIS A 195 18.04 6.50 5.58
C HIS A 195 19.30 6.52 6.46
N PRO A 196 19.30 6.04 7.72
CA PRO A 196 20.50 6.09 8.57
C PRO A 196 21.68 5.31 7.97
N GLU A 197 21.43 4.10 7.46
CA GLU A 197 22.45 3.26 6.82
C GLU A 197 22.91 3.88 5.51
N LYS A 198 21.98 4.31 4.65
CA LYS A 198 22.31 4.98 3.38
C LYS A 198 23.13 6.26 3.57
N ALA A 199 22.81 7.04 4.60
CA ALA A 199 23.54 8.26 4.92
C ALA A 199 24.95 7.95 5.40
N ALA A 200 25.12 6.92 6.25
CA ALA A 200 26.43 6.47 6.70
C ALA A 200 27.33 6.05 5.53
N GLU A 201 26.81 5.18 4.65
CA GLU A 201 27.55 4.77 3.44
C GLU A 201 27.87 5.93 2.50
N LEU A 202 26.97 6.91 2.38
CA LEU A 202 27.18 8.09 1.54
C LEU A 202 28.36 8.92 2.07
N ILE A 203 28.46 9.13 3.38
CA ILE A 203 29.55 9.90 4.00
C ILE A 203 30.92 9.28 3.71
N GLU A 204 31.02 7.95 3.65
CA GLU A 204 32.27 7.26 3.31
C GLU A 204 32.74 7.55 1.88
N ARG A 205 31.79 7.75 0.96
CA ARG A 205 32.06 8.04 -0.46
C ARG A 205 32.26 9.54 -0.73
N VAL A 206 31.74 10.42 0.12
CA VAL A 206 31.86 11.88 -0.08
C VAL A 206 33.32 12.31 0.16
N PRO A 207 33.99 12.94 -0.82
CA PRO A 207 35.36 13.41 -0.65
C PRO A 207 35.47 14.41 0.51
N ARG A 208 36.53 14.27 1.32
CA ARG A 208 36.80 15.21 2.41
C ARG A 208 36.99 16.63 1.85
N ARG A 209 36.37 17.61 2.50
CA ARG A 209 36.53 19.03 2.17
C ARG A 209 38.01 19.38 2.20
N ARG A 210 38.54 19.92 1.09
CA ARG A 210 39.90 20.48 1.06
C ARG A 210 39.92 21.68 2.03
N LYS A 211 40.81 21.65 3.01
CA LYS A 211 41.04 22.81 3.88
C LYS A 211 41.64 23.93 3.02
N THR A 212 40.95 25.06 2.92
CA THR A 212 41.54 26.28 2.36
C THR A 212 42.71 26.69 3.28
N PRO A 213 43.91 26.94 2.75
CA PRO A 213 45.01 27.46 3.55
C PRO A 213 44.57 28.77 4.21
N ALA A 214 44.95 28.98 5.47
CA ALA A 214 44.70 30.26 6.15
C ALA A 214 45.37 31.40 5.35
N PRO A 215 44.74 32.60 5.28
CA PRO A 215 45.38 33.72 4.62
C PRO A 215 46.70 34.03 5.32
N THR A 216 47.80 33.99 4.57
CA THR A 216 49.10 34.49 5.01
C THR A 216 48.97 35.99 5.27
N THR A 217 49.10 36.37 6.53
CA THR A 217 49.21 37.76 7.01
C THR A 217 50.43 38.47 6.43
#